data_AF-A0A174P1B2-F1
#
_entry.id   AF-A0A174P1B2-F1
#
_cell.length_a   1.000
_cell.length_b   1.000
_cell.length_c   1.000
_cell.angle_alpha   90.00
_cell.angle_beta   90.00
_cell.angle_gamma   90.00
#
_symmetry.space_group_name_H-M   'P 1'
#
loop_
_entity.id
_entity.type
_entity.pdbx_description
1 polymer ?
#
loop_
_entity_poly.entity_id
_entity_poly.type
_entity_poly.pdbx_seq_one_letter_code
_entity_poly.pdbx_strand_id
1 'polypeptide(L)'
;MKKRCILWLLMSVIGLPLIAQNIIYSNLKELLAQNGDTIAVLRVEKRSRNQIVLTGGADYRITAGDDESMCRRLKKRCFAVRSEEGDLYLNCRKLRYKKLRFGAWYAPAVQLGKNIYFCAMPLGSVIGGNFVEDDDVKLGGNIGDALAASSLVTKRVCYELNGETGKIEFLGKDKMLQILDKYPEWKQAYLKEDSQEAKDTFDYLLKLRDSQEK
;
A
#
# COMPACT_ATOMS: atom_id res chain seq x y z
N MET A 1 24.67 44.35 28.31
CA MET A 1 23.55 43.94 27.44
C MET A 1 24.03 43.06 26.27
N LYS A 2 24.61 41.88 26.54
CA LYS A 2 25.07 40.95 25.47
C LYS A 2 24.72 39.48 25.71
N LYS A 3 24.41 39.10 26.97
CA LYS A 3 24.08 37.71 27.33
C LYS A 3 22.60 37.32 27.12
N ARG A 4 21.69 38.30 27.00
CA ARG A 4 20.25 38.05 26.79
C ARG A 4 19.88 37.85 25.32
N CYS A 5 20.60 38.44 24.36
CA CYS A 5 20.38 38.18 22.93
C CYS A 5 20.78 36.77 22.50
N ILE A 6 21.82 36.20 23.12
CA ILE A 6 22.30 34.85 22.77
C ILE A 6 21.28 33.78 23.19
N LEU A 7 20.56 33.99 24.30
CA LEU A 7 19.53 33.06 24.76
C LEU A 7 18.29 33.04 23.84
N TRP A 8 18.01 34.15 23.14
CA TRP A 8 16.92 34.24 22.17
C TRP A 8 17.23 33.58 20.83
N LEU A 9 18.50 33.57 20.41
CA LEU A 9 18.95 32.86 19.20
C LEU A 9 18.92 31.33 19.34
N LEU A 10 18.97 30.80 20.57
CA LEU A 10 18.89 29.36 20.83
C LEU A 10 17.45 28.81 20.78
N MET A 11 16.43 29.66 20.94
CA MET A 11 15.02 29.26 20.88
C MET A 11 14.45 29.29 19.45
N SER A 12 15.18 29.82 18.47
CA SER A 12 14.71 29.97 17.08
C SER A 12 15.10 28.83 16.13
N VAL A 13 15.65 27.72 16.64
CA VAL A 13 16.14 26.60 15.79
C VAL A 13 15.26 25.35 15.85
N ILE A 14 14.14 25.35 16.59
CA ILE A 14 13.18 24.24 16.56
C ILE A 14 12.07 24.58 15.57
N GLY A 15 12.46 24.66 14.31
CA GLY A 15 11.58 24.93 13.19
C GLY A 15 12.27 24.57 11.89
N LEU A 16 13.12 23.53 11.91
CA LEU A 16 13.47 22.90 10.64
C LEU A 16 12.17 22.32 10.10
N PRO A 17 11.74 22.67 8.87
CA PRO A 17 10.75 21.84 8.21
C PRO A 17 11.32 20.43 8.25
N LEU A 18 10.53 19.45 8.69
CA LEU A 18 10.86 18.05 8.48
C LEU A 18 11.23 17.98 6.99
N ILE A 19 12.52 17.84 6.67
CA ILE A 19 12.91 17.58 5.30
C ILE A 19 12.20 16.28 5.01
N ALA A 20 11.25 16.32 4.09
CA ALA A 20 10.49 15.17 3.70
C ALA A 20 11.51 14.16 3.17
N GLN A 21 11.81 13.13 3.96
CA GLN A 21 12.87 12.16 3.72
C GLN A 21 12.24 10.85 3.32
N ASN A 22 12.86 10.16 2.36
CA ASN A 22 12.47 8.80 2.04
C ASN A 22 12.88 7.88 3.19
N ILE A 23 11.93 7.09 3.72
CA ILE A 23 12.15 6.22 4.88
C ILE A 23 11.89 4.77 4.48
N ILE A 24 12.74 3.86 4.93
CA ILE A 24 12.63 2.43 4.70
C ILE A 24 12.40 1.73 6.04
N TYR A 25 11.44 0.81 6.07
CA TYR A 25 11.11 0.01 7.24
C TYR A 25 11.45 -1.46 6.96
N SER A 26 12.18 -2.11 7.86
CA SER A 26 12.59 -3.50 7.70
C SER A 26 11.50 -4.49 8.12
N ASN A 27 10.58 -4.07 8.99
CA ASN A 27 9.47 -4.89 9.49
C ASN A 27 8.25 -4.03 9.91
N LEU A 28 7.15 -4.71 10.24
CA LEU A 28 5.89 -4.07 10.65
C LEU A 28 6.03 -3.27 11.96
N LYS A 29 6.83 -3.75 12.92
CA LYS A 29 7.02 -3.08 14.21
C LYS A 29 7.72 -1.72 14.03
N GLU A 30 8.76 -1.68 13.22
CA GLU A 30 9.47 -0.45 12.83
C GLU A 30 8.55 0.54 12.13
N LEU A 31 7.72 0.06 11.19
CA LEU A 31 6.73 0.90 10.51
C LEU A 31 5.73 1.51 11.50
N LEU A 32 5.15 0.72 12.40
CA LEU A 32 4.20 1.24 13.39
C LEU A 32 4.83 2.20 14.39
N ALA A 33 6.10 1.99 14.73
CA ALA A 33 6.86 2.88 15.60
C ALA A 33 7.40 4.13 14.87
N GLN A 34 7.18 4.26 13.56
CA GLN A 34 7.78 5.32 12.71
C GLN A 34 9.31 5.40 12.87
N ASN A 35 9.95 4.26 13.10
CA ASN A 35 11.39 4.14 13.31
C ASN A 35 12.00 3.38 12.13
N GLY A 36 12.44 4.10 11.11
CA GLY A 36 13.00 3.54 9.88
C GLY A 36 14.31 4.21 9.46
N ASP A 37 14.99 3.58 8.51
CA ASP A 37 16.24 4.10 7.93
C ASP A 37 15.93 5.12 6.85
N THR A 38 16.59 6.28 6.90
CA THR A 38 16.46 7.32 5.86
C THR A 38 17.31 6.99 4.64
N ILE A 39 16.80 7.28 3.44
CA ILE A 39 17.54 7.13 2.18
C ILE A 39 17.47 8.42 1.35
N ALA A 40 18.60 8.80 0.75
CA ALA A 40 18.69 10.05 0.00
C ALA A 40 18.00 9.98 -1.37
N VAL A 41 18.14 8.85 -2.08
CA VAL A 41 17.59 8.68 -3.43
C VAL A 41 16.68 7.48 -3.44
N LEU A 42 15.40 7.72 -3.76
CA LEU A 42 14.39 6.69 -3.94
C LEU A 42 13.68 6.93 -5.27
N ARG A 43 13.60 5.89 -6.11
CA ARG A 43 12.84 5.94 -7.37
C ARG A 43 11.70 4.95 -7.30
N VAL A 44 10.48 5.46 -7.40
CA VAL A 44 9.25 4.66 -7.41
C VAL A 44 8.71 4.64 -8.83
N GLU A 45 8.68 3.45 -9.44
CA GLU A 45 8.21 3.26 -10.81
C GLU A 45 6.98 2.36 -10.85
N LYS A 46 5.90 2.86 -11.44
CA LYS A 46 4.72 2.03 -11.74
C LYS A 46 5.05 1.08 -12.89
N ARG A 47 4.80 -0.21 -12.68
CA ARG A 47 5.03 -1.26 -13.67
C ARG A 47 3.94 -1.26 -14.71
N SER A 48 4.30 -1.64 -15.94
CA SER A 48 3.32 -1.76 -17.03
C SER A 48 2.43 -2.99 -16.85
N ARG A 49 1.23 -2.96 -17.45
CA ARG A 49 0.29 -4.10 -17.44
C ARG A 49 0.96 -5.38 -17.95
N ASN A 50 1.75 -5.29 -19.04
CA ASN A 50 2.47 -6.43 -19.60
C ASN A 50 3.49 -7.01 -18.63
N GLN A 51 4.24 -6.17 -17.90
CA GLN A 51 5.19 -6.66 -16.89
C GLN A 51 4.46 -7.39 -15.75
N ILE A 52 3.32 -6.87 -15.32
CA ILE A 52 2.49 -7.45 -14.26
C ILE A 52 1.92 -8.80 -14.73
N VAL A 53 1.35 -8.89 -15.94
CA VAL A 53 0.82 -10.15 -16.50
C VAL A 53 1.93 -11.20 -16.63
N LEU A 54 3.13 -10.83 -17.09
CA LEU A 54 4.22 -11.78 -17.33
C LEU A 54 4.89 -12.33 -16.07
N THR A 55 4.98 -11.53 -15.00
CA THR A 55 5.77 -11.92 -13.81
C THR A 55 4.99 -11.87 -12.50
N GLY A 56 3.73 -11.46 -12.56
CA GLY A 56 2.86 -11.26 -11.40
C GLY A 56 3.36 -10.20 -10.42
N GLY A 57 2.84 -10.29 -9.21
CA GLY A 57 3.20 -9.41 -8.08
C GLY A 57 2.49 -8.07 -8.11
N ALA A 58 3.01 -7.13 -7.31
CA ALA A 58 2.44 -5.82 -7.11
C ALA A 58 2.91 -4.77 -8.14
N ASP A 59 2.38 -3.56 -8.02
CA ASP A 59 2.37 -2.53 -9.06
C ASP A 59 3.66 -1.72 -9.16
N TYR A 60 4.41 -1.56 -8.07
CA TYR A 60 5.51 -0.62 -8.01
C TYR A 60 6.85 -1.32 -7.85
N ARG A 61 7.81 -0.88 -8.67
CA ARG A 61 9.23 -1.17 -8.50
C ARG A 61 9.87 0.00 -7.77
N ILE A 62 10.60 -0.30 -6.70
CA ILE A 62 11.31 0.72 -5.94
C ILE A 62 12.81 0.42 -5.98
N THR A 63 13.61 1.42 -6.34
CA THR A 63 15.07 1.36 -6.43
C THR A 63 15.73 2.54 -5.71
N ALA A 64 17.02 2.42 -5.45
CA ALA A 64 17.84 3.38 -4.72
C ALA A 64 19.00 3.89 -5.58
N GLY A 65 18.68 4.55 -6.71
CA GLY A 65 19.69 4.99 -7.68
C GLY A 65 20.54 3.82 -8.19
N ASP A 66 21.85 4.01 -8.25
CA ASP A 66 22.83 3.03 -8.74
C ASP A 66 23.39 2.10 -7.64
N ASP A 67 22.92 2.23 -6.39
CA ASP A 67 23.35 1.35 -5.30
C ASP A 67 22.67 -0.02 -5.42
N GLU A 68 23.37 -0.96 -6.06
CA GLU A 68 22.86 -2.32 -6.27
C GLU A 68 22.60 -3.07 -4.96
N SER A 69 23.40 -2.80 -3.92
CA SER A 69 23.28 -3.44 -2.62
C SER A 69 21.99 -3.02 -1.91
N MET A 70 21.67 -1.73 -1.97
CA MET A 70 20.44 -1.16 -1.43
C MET A 70 19.23 -1.55 -2.27
N CYS A 71 19.33 -1.57 -3.60
CA CYS A 71 18.28 -2.11 -4.47
C CYS A 71 17.96 -3.57 -4.13
N ARG A 72 18.98 -4.38 -3.83
CA ARG A 72 18.81 -5.78 -3.40
C ARG A 72 18.14 -5.86 -2.01
N ARG A 73 18.50 -4.96 -1.08
CA ARG A 73 17.88 -4.85 0.25
C ARG A 73 16.39 -4.46 0.12
N LEU A 74 16.06 -3.45 -0.66
CA LEU A 74 14.71 -3.01 -0.99
C LEU A 74 13.89 -4.17 -1.57
N LYS A 75 14.42 -4.88 -2.56
CA LYS A 75 13.68 -5.98 -3.22
C LYS A 75 13.44 -7.20 -2.33
N LYS A 76 14.40 -7.56 -1.47
CA LYS A 76 14.37 -8.86 -0.75
C LYS A 76 14.01 -8.75 0.74
N ARG A 77 14.43 -7.68 1.42
CA ARG A 77 14.42 -7.62 2.89
C ARG A 77 13.44 -6.59 3.43
N CYS A 78 13.36 -5.42 2.80
CA CYS A 78 12.54 -4.31 3.26
C CYS A 78 11.06 -4.67 3.26
N PHE A 79 10.35 -4.17 4.26
CA PHE A 79 8.94 -4.42 4.48
C PHE A 79 8.07 -3.32 3.89
N ALA A 80 8.44 -2.06 4.12
CA ALA A 80 7.73 -0.92 3.58
C ALA A 80 8.69 0.22 3.28
N VAL A 81 8.24 1.15 2.45
CA VAL A 81 8.95 2.37 2.09
C VAL A 81 7.95 3.52 2.15
N ARG A 82 8.34 4.65 2.75
CA ARG A 82 7.61 5.90 2.66
C ARG A 82 8.41 6.88 1.79
N SER A 83 7.76 7.46 0.79
CA SER A 83 8.38 8.50 -0.03
C SER A 83 8.47 9.82 0.75
N GLU A 84 9.29 10.73 0.25
CA GLU A 84 9.33 12.12 0.71
C GLU A 84 7.96 12.81 0.63
N GLU A 85 7.13 12.47 -0.36
CA GLU A 85 5.77 13.00 -0.49
C GLU A 85 4.78 12.45 0.57
N GLY A 86 5.20 11.45 1.36
CA GLY A 86 4.37 10.81 2.39
C GLY A 86 3.66 9.54 1.93
N ASP A 87 3.78 9.17 0.65
CA ASP A 87 3.17 7.94 0.12
C ASP A 87 3.83 6.70 0.71
N LEU A 88 2.99 5.76 1.15
CA LEU A 88 3.45 4.51 1.74
C LEU A 88 3.32 3.37 0.72
N TYR A 89 4.39 2.58 0.62
CA TYR A 89 4.48 1.43 -0.27
C TYR A 89 4.86 0.18 0.52
N LEU A 90 4.08 -0.87 0.39
CA LEU A 90 4.24 -2.12 1.14
C LEU A 90 4.83 -3.23 0.26
N ASN A 91 5.90 -3.87 0.70
CA ASN A 91 6.52 -4.98 -0.02
C ASN A 91 5.69 -6.26 0.13
N CYS A 92 5.04 -6.67 -0.96
CA CYS A 92 4.16 -7.83 -0.98
C CYS A 92 4.90 -9.17 -0.88
N ARG A 93 6.24 -9.20 -1.04
CA ARG A 93 7.03 -10.44 -1.16
C ARG A 93 6.85 -11.40 0.01
N LYS A 94 6.73 -10.86 1.23
CA LYS A 94 6.59 -11.65 2.46
C LYS A 94 5.15 -11.74 2.94
N LEU A 95 4.22 -11.03 2.30
CA LEU A 95 2.83 -11.00 2.71
C LEU A 95 2.07 -12.23 2.21
N ARG A 96 1.13 -12.68 3.03
CA ARG A 96 0.28 -13.81 2.71
C ARG A 96 -1.15 -13.56 3.14
N TYR A 97 -2.08 -13.83 2.23
CA TYR A 97 -3.48 -13.95 2.56
C TYR A 97 -3.82 -15.43 2.67
N LYS A 98 -4.18 -15.88 3.88
CA LYS A 98 -4.30 -17.30 4.22
C LYS A 98 -3.00 -18.04 3.84
N LYS A 99 -3.06 -19.00 2.91
CA LYS A 99 -1.89 -19.75 2.42
C LYS A 99 -1.27 -19.17 1.14
N LEU A 100 -1.94 -18.21 0.50
CA LEU A 100 -1.54 -17.64 -0.79
C LEU A 100 -0.57 -16.48 -0.63
N ARG A 101 0.37 -16.34 -1.57
CA ARG A 101 1.37 -15.26 -1.59
C ARG A 101 0.93 -14.17 -2.57
N PHE A 102 1.15 -12.92 -2.20
CA PHE A 102 0.93 -11.78 -3.09
C PHE A 102 2.00 -11.64 -4.18
N GLY A 103 3.18 -12.21 -3.98
CA GLY A 103 4.27 -12.14 -4.96
C GLY A 103 5.21 -10.96 -4.72
N ALA A 104 6.13 -10.73 -5.65
CA ALA A 104 7.17 -9.70 -5.51
C ALA A 104 6.60 -8.28 -5.69
N TRP A 105 7.45 -7.28 -5.44
CA TRP A 105 7.20 -5.85 -5.68
C TRP A 105 6.33 -5.17 -4.62
N TYR A 106 6.07 -3.88 -4.82
CA TYR A 106 5.43 -3.01 -3.85
C TYR A 106 3.99 -2.66 -4.25
N ALA A 107 3.10 -2.67 -3.27
CA ALA A 107 1.73 -2.19 -3.36
C ALA A 107 1.60 -0.80 -2.74
N PRO A 108 0.77 0.10 -3.28
CA PRO A 108 0.42 1.34 -2.58
C PRO A 108 -0.36 0.98 -1.31
N ALA A 109 -0.10 1.73 -0.24
CA ALA A 109 -0.67 1.49 1.08
C ALA A 109 -0.99 2.79 1.81
N VAL A 110 -1.89 2.70 2.78
CA VAL A 110 -2.28 3.78 3.69
C VAL A 110 -2.24 3.22 5.11
N GLN A 111 -1.69 3.98 6.04
CA GLN A 111 -1.72 3.64 7.46
C GLN A 111 -2.83 4.43 8.14
N LEU A 112 -3.79 3.74 8.77
CA LEU A 112 -4.85 4.34 9.58
C LEU A 112 -4.76 3.77 11.00
N GLY A 113 -4.36 4.62 11.95
CA GLY A 113 -4.05 4.18 13.32
C GLY A 113 -3.02 3.06 13.35
N LYS A 114 -3.42 1.89 13.87
CA LYS A 114 -2.56 0.69 13.97
C LYS A 114 -2.67 -0.24 12.76
N ASN A 115 -3.62 -0.03 11.86
CA ASN A 115 -3.83 -0.91 10.72
C ASN A 115 -3.25 -0.29 9.44
N ILE A 116 -2.84 -1.14 8.51
CA ILE A 116 -2.31 -0.74 7.22
C ILE A 116 -3.22 -1.32 6.14
N TYR A 117 -3.71 -0.48 5.26
CA TYR A 117 -4.55 -0.88 4.15
C TYR A 117 -3.72 -0.80 2.87
N PHE A 118 -3.79 -1.80 2.00
CA PHE A 118 -2.99 -1.83 0.77
C PHE A 118 -3.73 -2.48 -0.39
N CYS A 119 -3.38 -2.08 -1.61
CA CYS A 119 -3.99 -2.58 -2.84
C CYS A 119 -3.14 -3.69 -3.46
N ALA A 120 -3.73 -4.86 -3.68
CA ALA A 120 -3.04 -5.97 -4.34
C ALA A 120 -4.00 -6.77 -5.22
N MET A 121 -3.47 -7.74 -5.96
CA MET A 121 -4.31 -8.63 -6.76
C MET A 121 -5.31 -9.40 -5.88
N PRO A 122 -6.51 -9.73 -6.40
CA PRO A 122 -7.45 -10.60 -5.70
C PRO A 122 -6.84 -11.99 -5.50
N LEU A 123 -6.82 -12.48 -4.27
CA LEU A 123 -6.27 -13.79 -3.92
C LEU A 123 -7.37 -14.72 -3.38
N GLY A 124 -7.45 -15.92 -3.98
CA GLY A 124 -8.38 -16.96 -3.58
C GLY A 124 -9.70 -16.91 -4.34
N SER A 125 -10.39 -18.05 -4.38
CA SER A 125 -11.58 -18.28 -5.22
C SER A 125 -12.75 -17.35 -4.90
N VAL A 126 -12.98 -17.01 -3.63
CA VAL A 126 -14.09 -16.14 -3.22
C VAL A 126 -13.89 -14.71 -3.70
N ILE A 127 -12.66 -14.19 -3.60
CA ILE A 127 -12.37 -12.82 -4.04
C ILE A 127 -12.26 -12.81 -5.56
N GLY A 128 -11.50 -13.73 -6.15
CA GLY A 128 -11.33 -13.83 -7.60
C GLY A 128 -12.64 -14.08 -8.34
N GLY A 129 -13.54 -14.88 -7.78
CA GLY A 129 -14.85 -15.19 -8.37
C GLY A 129 -15.76 -13.96 -8.56
N ASN A 130 -15.63 -12.94 -7.71
CA ASN A 130 -16.38 -11.67 -7.86
C ASN A 130 -15.89 -10.83 -9.05
N PHE A 131 -14.73 -11.15 -9.62
CA PHE A 131 -14.08 -10.37 -10.67
C PHE A 131 -13.90 -11.14 -11.98
N VAL A 132 -14.39 -12.38 -12.09
CA VAL A 132 -14.48 -13.09 -13.37
C VAL A 132 -15.65 -12.45 -14.14
N GLU A 133 -15.37 -11.84 -15.28
CA GLU A 133 -16.41 -11.26 -16.14
C GLU A 133 -17.01 -12.36 -17.05
N ASP A 134 -18.28 -12.23 -17.44
CA ASP A 134 -18.93 -13.23 -18.31
C ASP A 134 -18.30 -13.31 -19.71
N ASP A 135 -17.59 -12.26 -20.14
CA ASP A 135 -16.81 -12.17 -21.38
C ASP A 135 -15.39 -12.77 -21.28
N ASP A 136 -14.89 -13.11 -20.08
CA ASP A 136 -13.67 -13.90 -19.97
C ASP A 136 -13.96 -15.27 -20.57
N VAL A 137 -13.36 -15.56 -21.74
CA VAL A 137 -13.68 -16.75 -22.53
C VAL A 137 -13.63 -17.99 -21.65
N LYS A 138 -14.80 -18.56 -21.36
CA LYS A 138 -14.98 -19.82 -20.62
C LYS A 138 -14.53 -20.99 -21.51
N LEU A 139 -13.29 -20.95 -21.99
CA LEU A 139 -12.63 -22.06 -22.65
C LEU A 139 -12.39 -23.12 -21.59
N GLY A 140 -13.38 -24.00 -21.38
CA GLY A 140 -13.31 -25.05 -20.39
C GLY A 140 -11.98 -25.82 -20.45
N GLY A 141 -11.41 -26.10 -19.27
CA GLY A 141 -10.09 -26.74 -19.12
C GLY A 141 -8.99 -25.76 -18.71
N ASN A 142 -7.76 -26.27 -18.59
CA ASN A 142 -6.60 -25.56 -18.03
C ASN A 142 -6.28 -24.20 -18.72
N ILE A 143 -6.73 -24.00 -19.96
CA ILE A 143 -6.50 -22.77 -20.73
C ILE A 143 -7.44 -21.64 -20.27
N GLY A 144 -8.72 -21.94 -20.02
CA GLY A 144 -9.67 -20.97 -19.48
C GLY A 144 -9.31 -20.55 -18.05
N ASP A 145 -8.85 -21.48 -17.22
CA ASP A 145 -8.37 -21.19 -15.86
C ASP A 145 -7.15 -20.26 -15.88
N ALA A 146 -6.25 -20.43 -16.85
CA ALA A 146 -5.07 -19.58 -17.02
C ALA A 146 -5.42 -18.18 -17.55
N LEU A 147 -6.42 -18.08 -18.44
CA LEU A 147 -6.88 -16.80 -18.99
C LEU A 147 -7.64 -15.97 -17.94
N ALA A 148 -8.54 -16.60 -17.19
CA ALA A 148 -9.22 -15.98 -16.06
C ALA A 148 -8.21 -15.60 -14.94
N ALA A 149 -7.18 -16.42 -14.70
CA ALA A 149 -6.08 -16.03 -13.82
C ALA A 149 -5.31 -14.80 -14.35
N SER A 150 -5.13 -14.68 -15.67
CA SER A 150 -4.45 -13.56 -16.32
C SER A 150 -5.25 -12.25 -16.21
N SER A 151 -6.58 -12.28 -16.38
CA SER A 151 -7.44 -11.10 -16.21
C SER A 151 -7.40 -10.61 -14.75
N LEU A 152 -7.51 -11.55 -13.79
CA LEU A 152 -7.45 -11.28 -12.34
C LEU A 152 -6.11 -10.70 -11.88
N VAL A 153 -4.98 -11.08 -12.49
CA VAL A 153 -3.65 -10.55 -12.15
C VAL A 153 -3.54 -9.04 -12.36
N THR A 154 -4.40 -8.45 -13.20
CA THR A 154 -4.43 -7.00 -13.43
C THR A 154 -5.44 -6.25 -12.57
N LYS A 155 -6.44 -6.96 -12.02
CA LYS A 155 -7.43 -6.38 -11.10
C LYS A 155 -6.80 -6.14 -9.73
N ARG A 156 -7.33 -5.15 -9.00
CA ARG A 156 -6.82 -4.75 -7.69
C ARG A 156 -7.96 -4.68 -6.70
N VAL A 157 -7.69 -5.18 -5.50
CA VAL A 157 -8.57 -5.11 -4.35
C VAL A 157 -7.80 -4.64 -3.11
N CYS A 158 -8.53 -4.09 -2.15
CA CYS A 158 -7.94 -3.64 -0.88
C CYS A 158 -7.88 -4.77 0.15
N TYR A 159 -6.80 -4.78 0.92
CA TYR A 159 -6.63 -5.65 2.09
C TYR A 159 -6.31 -4.81 3.32
N GLU A 160 -6.71 -5.33 4.47
CA GLU A 160 -6.36 -4.82 5.78
C GLU A 160 -5.27 -5.69 6.39
N LEU A 161 -4.14 -5.09 6.72
CA LEU A 161 -3.09 -5.67 7.55
C LEU A 161 -3.23 -5.12 8.97
N ASN A 162 -3.58 -5.99 9.91
CA ASN A 162 -3.67 -5.65 11.31
C ASN A 162 -2.26 -5.47 11.91
N GLY A 163 -1.97 -4.31 12.50
CA GLY A 163 -0.63 -3.99 13.01
C GLY A 163 -0.19 -4.80 14.22
N GLU A 164 -1.14 -5.26 15.04
CA GLU A 164 -0.83 -6.00 16.28
C GLU A 164 -0.59 -7.48 15.99
N THR A 165 -1.41 -8.08 15.13
CA THR A 165 -1.37 -9.52 14.84
C THR A 165 -0.56 -9.85 13.58
N GLY A 166 -0.34 -8.88 12.70
CA GLY A 166 0.25 -9.10 11.37
C GLY A 166 -0.63 -9.90 10.41
N LYS A 167 -1.91 -10.16 10.77
CA LYS A 167 -2.86 -10.89 9.93
C LYS A 167 -3.40 -9.98 8.83
N ILE A 168 -3.59 -10.57 7.65
CA ILE A 168 -4.14 -9.91 6.48
C ILE A 168 -5.55 -10.43 6.24
N GLU A 169 -6.50 -9.50 6.14
CA GLU A 169 -7.90 -9.78 5.83
C GLU A 169 -8.34 -8.96 4.61
N PHE A 170 -9.32 -9.48 3.88
CA PHE A 170 -9.88 -8.78 2.74
C PHE A 170 -10.76 -7.61 3.20
N LEU A 171 -10.56 -6.44 2.59
CA LEU A 171 -11.40 -5.27 2.83
C LEU A 171 -12.58 -5.29 1.85
N GLY A 172 -13.66 -5.96 2.26
CA GLY A 172 -14.92 -5.93 1.52
C GLY A 172 -15.75 -4.68 1.81
N LYS A 173 -16.84 -4.51 1.05
CA LYS A 173 -17.79 -3.39 1.21
C LYS A 173 -18.25 -3.22 2.67
N ASP A 174 -18.62 -4.30 3.35
CA ASP A 174 -19.12 -4.25 4.73
C ASP A 174 -18.12 -3.65 5.72
N LYS A 175 -16.86 -4.07 5.64
CA LYS A 175 -15.79 -3.52 6.49
C LYS A 175 -15.49 -2.07 6.14
N MET A 176 -15.50 -1.72 4.85
CA MET A 176 -15.30 -0.33 4.45
C MET A 176 -16.40 0.57 4.98
N LEU A 177 -17.65 0.12 4.94
CA LEU A 177 -18.80 0.85 5.51
C LEU A 177 -18.66 1.05 7.03
N GLN A 178 -18.12 0.07 7.76
CA GLN A 178 -17.82 0.22 9.19
C GLN A 178 -16.75 1.28 9.48
N ILE A 179 -15.71 1.35 8.64
CA ILE A 179 -14.68 2.40 8.77
C ILE A 179 -15.30 3.78 8.49
N LEU A 180 -16.18 3.85 7.51
CA LEU A 180 -16.90 5.07 7.11
C LEU A 180 -18.09 5.42 8.01
N ASP A 181 -18.42 4.63 9.04
CA ASP A 181 -19.55 4.94 9.95
C ASP A 181 -19.40 6.29 10.64
N LYS A 182 -18.16 6.75 10.83
CA LYS A 182 -17.85 8.07 11.38
C LYS A 182 -18.09 9.23 10.39
N TYR A 183 -18.28 8.93 9.10
CA TYR A 183 -18.42 9.88 8.00
C TYR A 183 -19.64 9.54 7.12
N PRO A 184 -20.86 9.89 7.57
CA PRO A 184 -22.11 9.46 6.93
C PRO A 184 -22.24 9.91 5.47
N GLU A 185 -21.70 11.09 5.10
CA GLU A 185 -21.70 11.58 3.72
C GLU A 185 -20.86 10.70 2.79
N TRP A 186 -19.66 10.30 3.23
CA TRP A 186 -18.77 9.43 2.45
C TRP A 186 -19.33 8.02 2.35
N LYS A 187 -19.96 7.53 3.42
CA LYS A 187 -20.66 6.25 3.41
C LYS A 187 -21.76 6.20 2.35
N GLN A 188 -22.57 7.26 2.24
CA GLN A 188 -23.63 7.34 1.22
C GLN A 188 -23.07 7.43 -0.21
N ALA A 189 -21.96 8.15 -0.41
CA ALA A 189 -21.29 8.21 -1.70
C ALA A 189 -20.74 6.82 -2.11
N TYR A 190 -20.05 6.14 -1.20
CA TYR A 190 -19.50 4.80 -1.43
C TYR A 190 -20.59 3.76 -1.70
N LEU A 191 -21.77 3.86 -1.07
CA LEU A 191 -22.90 2.97 -1.36
C LEU A 191 -23.46 3.12 -2.78
N LYS A 192 -23.27 4.28 -3.42
CA LYS A 192 -23.70 4.51 -4.82
C LYS A 192 -22.69 3.98 -5.82
N GLU A 193 -21.43 3.84 -5.41
CA GLU A 193 -20.36 3.25 -6.22
C GLU A 193 -20.45 1.72 -6.09
N ASP A 194 -21.09 1.04 -7.06
CA ASP A 194 -21.29 -0.41 -7.02
C ASP A 194 -19.98 -1.21 -7.24
N SER A 195 -18.86 -0.53 -7.49
CA SER A 195 -17.56 -1.12 -7.80
C SER A 195 -16.82 -1.59 -6.53
N GLN A 196 -16.46 -2.87 -6.47
CA GLN A 196 -15.52 -3.42 -5.48
C GLN A 196 -14.04 -3.20 -5.88
N GLU A 197 -13.77 -2.39 -6.91
CA GLU A 197 -12.41 -2.15 -7.35
C GLU A 197 -11.62 -1.36 -6.31
N ALA A 198 -10.33 -1.67 -6.21
CA ALA A 198 -9.43 -0.99 -5.30
C ALA A 198 -9.34 0.51 -5.57
N LYS A 199 -9.55 0.97 -6.81
CA LYS A 199 -9.40 2.38 -7.15
C LYS A 199 -10.33 3.25 -6.32
N ASP A 200 -11.61 2.92 -6.32
CA ASP A 200 -12.63 3.69 -5.59
C ASP A 200 -12.44 3.54 -4.08
N THR A 201 -12.21 2.31 -3.61
CA THR A 201 -12.05 2.04 -2.17
C THR A 201 -10.79 2.71 -1.60
N PHE A 202 -9.68 2.72 -2.34
CA PHE A 202 -8.41 3.29 -1.88
C PHE A 202 -8.44 4.82 -1.83
N ASP A 203 -9.19 5.46 -2.72
CA ASP A 203 -9.36 6.93 -2.69
C ASP A 203 -10.03 7.39 -1.39
N TYR A 204 -11.01 6.64 -0.86
CA TYR A 204 -11.59 6.94 0.45
C TYR A 204 -10.60 6.68 1.60
N LEU A 205 -9.76 5.65 1.50
CA LEU A 205 -8.71 5.40 2.50
C LEU A 205 -7.69 6.54 2.55
N LEU A 206 -7.32 7.09 1.39
CA LEU A 206 -6.47 8.29 1.30
C LEU A 206 -7.15 9.51 1.94
N LYS A 207 -8.44 9.75 1.65
CA LYS A 207 -9.22 10.83 2.29
C LYS A 207 -9.28 10.69 3.81
N LEU A 208 -9.40 9.46 4.32
CA LEU A 208 -9.40 9.16 5.76
C LEU A 208 -8.04 9.44 6.42
N ARG A 209 -6.93 9.18 5.73
CA ARG A 209 -5.60 9.55 6.22
C ARG A 209 -5.48 11.07 6.31
N ASP A 210 -5.82 11.77 5.24
CA ASP A 210 -5.68 13.23 5.16
C ASP A 210 -6.59 13.97 6.15
N SER A 211 -7.69 13.34 6.59
CA SER A 211 -8.55 13.88 7.65
C SER A 211 -8.05 13.61 9.07
N GLN A 212 -7.18 12.61 9.28
CA GLN A 212 -6.53 12.33 10.57
C GLN A 212 -5.26 13.16 10.80
N GLU A 213 -4.62 13.63 9.73
CA GLU A 213 -3.42 14.47 9.78
C GLU A 213 -3.72 15.97 9.97
N LYS A 214 -5.01 16.36 9.95
CA LYS A 214 -5.50 17.72 10.25
C LYS A 214 -5.92 17.88 11.70
#